data_AF-A0A958HTE4-F1
#
_entry.id   AF-A0A958HTE4-F1
#
_cell.length_a   1.000
_cell.length_b   1.000
_cell.length_c   1.000
_cell.angle_alpha   90.00
_cell.angle_beta   90.00
_cell.angle_gamma   90.00
#
_symmetry.space_group_name_H-M   'P 1'
#
loop_
_entity.id
_entity.type
_entity.pdbx_description
1 polymer ?
#
loop_
_entity_poly.entity_id
_entity_poly.type
_entity_poly.pdbx_seq_one_letter_code
_entity_poly.pdbx_strand_id
1 'polypeptide(L)'
;NADAVAEFDTSGNYLGNFVANGAGGLDSPFDAYGRTADWLVTAIDSDNILSYDLTGAFIAQFAAINTFPEQANEAGNSNVLVANFSGTEEGVVEYTAAGALVGIYDPATLGGYRGVYELGNGNLLTTNGSGVHEIDRSGNLVETKISGVSSRFIEYVAPQNDCTNPADVPWLSTDPISGTTAAGLGTDVDVTFDSTGLAGGVYNANLCITSN
;
A
#
# COMPACT_ATOMS: atom_id res chain seq x y z
N ASN A 1 9.08 11.01 -18.28
CA ASN A 1 8.17 11.35 -17.18
C ASN A 1 7.58 12.72 -17.48
N ALA A 2 6.34 13.01 -17.08
CA ALA A 2 5.74 14.35 -17.17
C ALA A 2 5.63 15.02 -15.78
N ASP A 3 6.20 14.35 -14.77
CA ASP A 3 6.32 14.80 -13.39
C ASP A 3 4.96 15.11 -12.78
N ALA A 4 4.05 14.15 -12.89
CA ALA A 4 2.64 14.25 -12.53
C ALA A 4 2.13 12.91 -11.97
N VAL A 5 0.97 12.94 -11.30
CA VAL A 5 0.22 11.75 -10.89
C VAL A 5 -1.08 11.71 -11.69
N ALA A 6 -1.26 10.68 -12.52
CA ALA A 6 -2.44 10.51 -13.36
C ALA A 6 -3.62 9.92 -12.58
N GLU A 7 -4.84 10.34 -12.91
CA GLU A 7 -6.09 9.85 -12.34
C GLU A 7 -6.90 9.08 -13.38
N PHE A 8 -7.50 7.97 -12.94
CA PHE A 8 -8.37 7.13 -13.76
C PHE A 8 -9.65 6.80 -13.01
N ASP A 9 -10.77 6.66 -13.73
CA ASP A 9 -11.97 6.08 -13.16
C ASP A 9 -11.84 4.55 -12.99
N THR A 10 -12.83 3.93 -12.35
CA THR A 10 -12.85 2.47 -12.14
C THR A 10 -13.01 1.65 -13.42
N SER A 11 -13.36 2.29 -14.54
CA SER A 11 -13.38 1.68 -15.86
C SER A 11 -12.05 1.81 -16.60
N GLY A 12 -11.05 2.49 -15.99
CA GLY A 12 -9.74 2.74 -16.56
C GLY A 12 -9.70 3.94 -17.52
N ASN A 13 -10.73 4.80 -17.55
CA ASN A 13 -10.68 6.02 -18.35
C ASN A 13 -9.82 7.07 -17.66
N TYR A 14 -8.91 7.69 -18.41
CA TYR A 14 -8.08 8.80 -17.92
C TYR A 14 -8.94 10.04 -17.64
N LEU A 15 -8.85 10.56 -16.41
CA LEU A 15 -9.62 11.73 -15.95
C LEU A 15 -8.81 13.03 -15.97
N GLY A 16 -7.49 12.92 -16.09
CA GLY A 16 -6.56 14.04 -15.95
C GLY A 16 -5.41 13.69 -15.03
N ASN A 17 -4.57 14.68 -14.73
CA ASN A 17 -3.56 14.53 -13.70
C ASN A 17 -4.14 15.01 -12.37
N PHE A 18 -4.20 14.12 -11.39
CA PHE A 18 -4.51 14.44 -10.00
C PHE A 18 -3.48 15.45 -9.47
N VAL A 19 -2.18 15.12 -9.56
CA VAL A 19 -1.10 16.09 -9.33
C VAL A 19 -0.63 16.64 -10.66
N ALA A 20 -0.76 17.95 -10.85
CA ALA A 20 -0.34 18.63 -12.08
C ALA A 20 1.17 18.52 -12.31
N ASN A 21 1.58 18.61 -13.59
CA ASN A 21 2.97 18.49 -14.01
C ASN A 21 3.88 19.49 -13.28
N GLY A 22 4.91 18.97 -12.60
CA GLY A 22 5.90 19.77 -11.87
C GLY A 22 5.33 20.55 -10.68
N ALA A 23 4.11 20.24 -10.22
CA ALA A 23 3.50 20.94 -9.09
C ALA A 23 4.39 20.84 -7.85
N GLY A 24 4.65 21.97 -7.20
CA GLY A 24 5.53 21.99 -6.01
C GLY A 24 7.01 21.68 -6.26
N GLY A 25 7.44 21.61 -7.52
CA GLY A 25 8.79 21.16 -7.87
C GLY A 25 8.92 19.65 -7.99
N LEU A 26 7.80 18.92 -8.16
CA LEU A 26 7.81 17.49 -8.43
C LEU A 26 8.69 17.18 -9.65
N ASP A 27 9.65 16.28 -9.46
CA ASP A 27 10.53 15.79 -10.52
C ASP A 27 10.76 14.29 -10.30
N SER A 28 10.35 13.48 -11.28
CA SER A 28 10.45 12.03 -11.23
C SER A 28 9.69 11.36 -10.06
N PRO A 29 8.35 11.51 -9.99
CA PRO A 29 7.52 10.82 -9.00
C PRO A 29 7.73 9.30 -9.06
N PHE A 30 7.83 8.66 -7.89
CA PHE A 30 8.02 7.21 -7.78
C PHE A 30 6.83 6.51 -7.13
N ASP A 31 6.38 7.00 -5.97
CA ASP A 31 5.25 6.46 -5.24
C ASP A 31 4.29 7.57 -4.80
N ALA A 32 3.00 7.23 -4.67
CA ALA A 32 1.95 8.12 -4.23
C ALA A 32 1.15 7.45 -3.09
N TYR A 33 1.32 7.95 -1.88
CA TYR A 33 0.74 7.40 -0.67
C TYR A 33 -0.35 8.31 -0.10
N GLY A 34 -1.57 7.80 -0.02
CA GLY A 34 -2.72 8.53 0.50
C GLY A 34 -2.84 8.42 2.02
N ARG A 35 -2.87 9.56 2.71
CA ARG A 35 -3.18 9.66 4.14
C ARG A 35 -4.55 10.28 4.34
N THR A 36 -5.03 10.25 5.58
CA THR A 36 -6.29 10.93 5.94
C THR A 36 -6.22 12.45 5.75
N ALA A 37 -5.03 13.05 5.87
CA ALA A 37 -4.82 14.49 5.81
C ALA A 37 -4.45 15.00 4.41
N ASP A 38 -3.71 14.22 3.62
CA ASP A 38 -3.05 14.63 2.39
C ASP A 38 -2.54 13.40 1.60
N TRP A 39 -2.00 13.66 0.41
CA TRP A 39 -1.23 12.70 -0.39
C TRP A 39 0.25 13.04 -0.32
N LEU A 40 1.08 12.03 -0.10
CA LEU A 40 2.54 12.15 -0.20
C LEU A 40 3.01 11.57 -1.52
N VAL A 41 3.90 12.27 -2.22
CA VAL A 41 4.56 11.77 -3.43
C VAL A 41 6.05 11.81 -3.23
N THR A 42 6.70 10.64 -3.31
CA THR A 42 8.17 10.54 -3.33
C THR A 42 8.67 10.86 -4.72
N ALA A 43 9.79 11.58 -4.81
CA ALA A 43 10.30 12.12 -6.05
C ALA A 43 11.82 11.95 -6.12
N ILE A 44 12.28 11.19 -7.10
CA ILE A 44 13.68 10.73 -7.17
C ILE A 44 14.62 11.87 -7.56
N ASP A 45 14.36 12.53 -8.68
CA ASP A 45 15.33 13.49 -9.25
C ASP A 45 15.33 14.82 -8.46
N SER A 46 14.23 15.10 -7.75
CA SER A 46 14.14 16.26 -6.84
C SER A 46 14.55 15.97 -5.40
N ASP A 47 14.83 14.71 -5.02
CA ASP A 47 15.23 14.34 -3.66
C ASP A 47 14.26 14.81 -2.56
N ASN A 48 12.95 14.64 -2.81
CA ASN A 48 11.90 15.14 -1.93
C ASN A 48 10.76 14.15 -1.73
N ILE A 49 10.08 14.32 -0.59
CA ILE A 49 8.70 13.90 -0.38
C ILE A 49 7.85 15.17 -0.41
N LEU A 50 6.88 15.22 -1.32
CA LEU A 50 5.99 16.37 -1.51
C LEU A 50 4.57 16.03 -1.01
N SER A 51 3.92 16.98 -0.36
CA SER A 51 2.56 16.85 0.17
C SER A 51 1.55 17.62 -0.71
N TYR A 52 0.43 16.98 -1.00
CA TYR A 52 -0.68 17.51 -1.81
C TYR A 52 -2.00 17.30 -1.07
N ASP A 53 -2.95 18.21 -1.24
CA ASP A 53 -4.26 18.03 -0.65
C ASP A 53 -5.06 16.90 -1.34
N LEU A 54 -6.25 16.62 -0.82
CA LEU A 54 -7.13 15.57 -1.34
C LEU A 54 -7.68 15.86 -2.76
N THR A 55 -7.38 17.03 -3.32
CA THR A 55 -7.70 17.41 -4.71
C THR A 55 -6.46 17.44 -5.61
N GLY A 56 -5.29 17.09 -5.07
CA GLY A 56 -4.02 17.03 -5.79
C GLY A 56 -3.29 18.37 -5.91
N ALA A 57 -3.73 19.40 -5.18
CA ALA A 57 -3.04 20.69 -5.15
C ALA A 57 -1.86 20.65 -4.16
N PHE A 58 -0.72 21.21 -4.56
CA PHE A 58 0.48 21.24 -3.73
C PHE A 58 0.26 22.00 -2.41
N ILE A 59 0.64 21.39 -1.29
CA ILE A 59 0.62 22.01 0.05
C ILE A 59 2.03 22.50 0.40
N ALA A 60 2.98 21.58 0.48
CA ALA A 60 4.34 21.86 0.94
C ALA A 60 5.31 20.73 0.56
N GLN A 61 6.60 21.03 0.61
CA GLN A 61 7.61 19.99 0.73
C GLN A 61 7.48 19.37 2.12
N PHE A 62 7.16 18.08 2.19
CA PHE A 62 7.01 17.35 3.44
C PHE A 62 8.37 17.12 4.10
N ALA A 63 9.34 16.61 3.33
CA ALA A 63 10.72 16.45 3.74
C ALA A 63 11.65 16.42 2.52
N ALA A 64 12.89 16.89 2.69
CA ALA A 64 13.99 16.55 1.78
C ALA A 64 14.58 15.20 2.19
N ILE A 65 15.13 14.46 1.23
CA ILE A 65 15.74 13.15 1.47
C ILE A 65 16.87 12.86 0.46
N ASN A 66 18.06 12.53 0.95
CA ASN A 66 19.23 12.25 0.12
C ASN A 66 19.53 10.74 0.06
N THR A 67 19.35 10.07 -1.06
CA THR A 67 18.70 10.47 -2.33
C THR A 67 18.04 9.23 -2.89
N PHE A 68 17.09 9.42 -3.80
CA PHE A 68 16.34 8.33 -4.44
C PHE A 68 15.30 7.69 -3.49
N PRO A 69 14.34 8.49 -2.97
CA PRO A 69 13.21 7.96 -2.22
C PRO A 69 12.32 7.10 -3.12
N GLU A 70 12.10 5.86 -2.74
CA GLU A 70 11.19 4.93 -3.42
C GLU A 70 9.82 4.89 -2.72
N GLN A 71 9.40 3.76 -2.15
CA GLN A 71 8.08 3.62 -1.54
C GLN A 71 7.93 4.44 -0.24
N ALA A 72 6.77 5.07 -0.06
CA ALA A 72 6.34 5.63 1.22
C ALA A 72 5.24 4.77 1.87
N ASN A 73 5.21 4.72 3.21
CA ASN A 73 4.16 4.09 3.99
C ASN A 73 3.93 4.83 5.31
N GLU A 74 2.78 4.60 5.96
CA GLU A 74 2.49 5.12 7.30
C GLU A 74 2.66 4.02 8.36
N ALA A 75 3.39 4.35 9.43
CA ALA A 75 3.52 3.54 10.62
C ALA A 75 2.27 3.67 11.52
N GLY A 76 2.03 2.72 12.42
CA GLY A 76 0.87 2.72 13.33
C GLY A 76 0.80 3.91 14.30
N ASN A 77 1.89 4.68 14.43
CA ASN A 77 1.96 5.93 15.18
C ASN A 77 1.77 7.19 14.31
N SER A 78 1.37 7.03 13.05
CA SER A 78 1.24 8.07 12.01
C SER A 78 2.56 8.69 11.53
N ASN A 79 3.71 8.12 11.90
CA ASN A 79 4.97 8.48 11.26
C ASN A 79 5.01 8.00 9.82
N VAL A 80 5.76 8.70 8.98
CA VAL A 80 5.96 8.36 7.58
C VAL A 80 7.27 7.60 7.46
N LEU A 81 7.21 6.43 6.83
CA LEU A 81 8.34 5.58 6.49
C LEU A 81 8.63 5.72 5.00
N VAL A 82 9.89 5.90 4.63
CA VAL A 82 10.32 5.96 3.24
C VAL A 82 11.48 4.99 3.03
N ALA A 83 11.35 4.08 2.06
CA ALA A 83 12.46 3.27 1.62
C ALA A 83 13.35 4.13 0.71
N ASN A 84 14.56 4.45 1.15
CA ASN A 84 15.47 5.33 0.43
C ASN A 84 16.64 4.53 -0.15
N PHE A 85 16.77 4.55 -1.47
CA PHE A 85 17.59 3.58 -2.20
C PHE A 85 19.09 3.82 -2.04
N SER A 86 19.52 5.06 -1.84
CA SER A 86 20.95 5.39 -1.81
C SER A 86 21.25 6.71 -1.08
N GLY A 87 22.51 7.12 -1.06
CA GLY A 87 22.92 8.43 -0.56
C GLY A 87 23.28 8.42 0.93
N THR A 88 23.30 9.60 1.53
CA THR A 88 23.66 9.74 2.95
C THR A 88 22.55 9.29 3.90
N GLU A 89 21.34 9.12 3.39
CA GLU A 89 20.18 8.64 4.12
C GLU A 89 19.69 7.28 3.56
N GLU A 90 20.57 6.49 2.94
CA GLU A 90 20.24 5.11 2.52
C GLU A 90 19.70 4.30 3.70
N GLY A 91 18.57 3.61 3.50
CA GLY A 91 17.88 2.89 4.56
C GLY A 91 16.37 3.04 4.51
N VAL A 92 15.70 2.57 5.57
CA VAL A 92 14.35 3.01 5.88
C VAL A 92 14.42 4.30 6.70
N VAL A 93 13.93 5.40 6.14
CA VAL A 93 13.91 6.71 6.79
C VAL A 93 12.54 6.93 7.41
N GLU A 94 12.51 7.28 8.70
CA GLU A 94 11.29 7.59 9.44
C GLU A 94 11.21 9.08 9.72
N TYR A 95 10.06 9.67 9.38
CA TYR A 95 9.70 11.05 9.69
C TYR A 95 8.47 11.05 10.59
N THR A 96 8.35 12.06 11.44
CA THR A 96 7.08 12.35 12.11
C THR A 96 5.97 12.58 11.10
N ALA A 97 4.71 12.51 11.53
CA ALA A 97 3.55 12.83 10.69
C ALA A 97 3.62 14.21 9.99
N ALA A 98 4.46 15.13 10.50
CA ALA A 98 4.67 16.48 10.00
C ALA A 98 6.01 16.70 9.25
N GLY A 99 6.79 15.63 9.01
CA GLY A 99 7.99 15.70 8.16
C GLY A 99 9.32 15.93 8.89
N ALA A 100 9.33 16.02 10.22
CA ALA A 100 10.59 16.05 10.99
C ALA A 100 11.25 14.67 11.03
N LEU A 101 12.54 14.57 10.74
CA LEU A 101 13.31 13.31 10.78
C LEU A 101 13.30 12.68 12.19
N VAL A 102 13.02 11.38 12.25
CA VAL A 102 13.03 10.55 13.46
C VAL A 102 14.26 9.63 13.47
N GLY A 103 14.54 8.95 12.36
CA GLY A 103 15.65 8.01 12.28
C GLY A 103 15.87 7.46 10.87
N ILE A 104 17.04 6.85 10.67
CA ILE A 104 17.44 6.15 9.44
C ILE A 104 17.91 4.76 9.86
N TYR A 105 17.28 3.72 9.33
CA TYR A 105 17.51 2.33 9.72
C TYR A 105 18.16 1.57 8.56
N ASP A 106 19.46 1.32 8.70
CA ASP A 106 20.28 0.71 7.67
C ASP A 106 21.21 -0.36 8.24
N PRO A 107 20.80 -1.64 8.24
CA PRO A 107 21.71 -2.73 8.59
C PRO A 107 22.91 -2.84 7.65
N ALA A 108 24.11 -2.97 8.21
CA ALA A 108 25.38 -3.04 7.47
C ALA A 108 25.49 -4.16 6.41
N THR A 109 24.58 -5.14 6.42
CA THR A 109 24.53 -6.23 5.44
C THR A 109 23.51 -6.02 4.33
N LEU A 110 22.78 -4.91 4.36
CA LEU A 110 21.76 -4.53 3.39
C LEU A 110 22.17 -3.25 2.64
N GLY A 111 21.28 -2.76 1.79
CA GLY A 111 21.48 -1.64 0.88
C GLY A 111 20.43 -1.68 -0.24
N GLY A 112 20.25 -0.57 -0.96
CA GLY A 112 19.33 -0.46 -2.10
C GLY A 112 17.87 -0.70 -1.71
N TYR A 113 17.39 0.00 -0.69
CA TYR A 113 16.05 -0.14 -0.12
C TYR A 113 14.98 0.35 -1.10
N ARG A 114 13.88 -0.40 -1.24
CA ARG A 114 12.86 -0.14 -2.28
C ARG A 114 11.43 -0.06 -1.78
N GLY A 115 11.08 -0.94 -0.84
CA GLY A 115 9.77 -1.00 -0.21
C GLY A 115 9.89 -1.07 1.29
N VAL A 116 8.86 -0.61 2.00
CA VAL A 116 8.83 -0.57 3.46
C VAL A 116 7.43 -0.79 3.99
N TYR A 117 7.28 -1.51 5.11
CA TYR A 117 6.02 -1.64 5.86
C TYR A 117 6.31 -1.94 7.34
N GLU A 118 5.53 -1.38 8.26
CA GLU A 118 5.68 -1.68 9.70
C GLU A 118 4.90 -2.94 10.12
N LEU A 119 5.58 -3.87 10.76
CA LEU A 119 4.97 -5.06 11.35
C LEU A 119 4.34 -4.75 12.71
N GLY A 120 3.35 -5.54 13.14
CA GLY A 120 2.63 -5.33 14.41
C GLY A 120 3.47 -5.42 15.68
N ASN A 121 4.73 -5.90 15.59
CA ASN A 121 5.71 -5.89 16.68
C ASN A 121 6.57 -4.60 16.71
N GLY A 122 6.38 -3.67 15.77
CA GLY A 122 7.19 -2.47 15.61
C GLY A 122 8.52 -2.68 14.87
N ASN A 123 8.75 -3.85 14.27
CA ASN A 123 9.84 -4.02 13.32
C ASN A 123 9.40 -3.55 11.93
N LEU A 124 10.36 -3.37 11.04
CA LEU A 124 10.14 -2.87 9.69
C LEU A 124 10.43 -4.00 8.71
N LEU A 125 9.46 -4.33 7.86
CA LEU A 125 9.70 -5.12 6.67
C LEU A 125 10.22 -4.19 5.57
N THR A 126 11.32 -4.54 4.93
CA THR A 126 11.90 -3.80 3.82
C THR A 126 12.32 -4.72 2.70
N THR A 127 12.39 -4.20 1.48
CA THR A 127 12.87 -4.94 0.30
C THR A 127 14.10 -4.32 -0.29
N ASN A 128 14.85 -5.13 -1.03
CA ASN A 128 15.89 -4.67 -1.94
C ASN A 128 16.05 -5.65 -3.12
N GLY A 129 17.16 -5.51 -3.86
CA GLY A 129 17.50 -6.42 -4.97
C GLY A 129 17.80 -7.87 -4.57
N SER A 130 17.95 -8.16 -3.28
CA SER A 130 18.31 -9.48 -2.75
C SER A 130 17.14 -10.23 -2.09
N GLY A 131 16.09 -9.51 -1.65
CA GLY A 131 14.93 -10.14 -1.06
C GLY A 131 14.04 -9.23 -0.23
N VAL A 132 13.41 -9.86 0.77
CA VAL A 132 12.54 -9.23 1.76
C VAL A 132 13.13 -9.49 3.14
N HIS A 133 13.33 -8.42 3.92
CA HIS A 133 14.06 -8.42 5.17
C HIS A 133 13.23 -7.75 6.26
N GLU A 134 13.21 -8.34 7.46
CA GLU A 134 12.75 -7.69 8.68
C GLU A 134 13.96 -7.05 9.36
N ILE A 135 13.86 -5.76 9.68
CA ILE A 135 14.86 -4.99 10.39
C ILE A 135 14.24 -4.37 11.64
N ASP A 136 15.06 -4.07 12.65
CA ASP A 136 14.63 -3.31 13.81
C ASP A 136 14.97 -1.81 13.66
N ARG A 137 14.37 -0.98 14.51
CA ARG A 137 14.66 0.46 14.59
C ARG A 137 15.99 0.81 15.27
N SER A 138 16.79 -0.19 15.63
CA SER A 138 18.18 0.00 16.05
C SER A 138 19.16 -0.18 14.90
N GLY A 139 18.67 -0.44 13.68
CA GLY A 139 19.49 -0.63 12.48
C GLY A 139 20.07 -2.05 12.37
N ASN A 140 19.45 -3.06 12.98
CA ASN A 140 19.87 -4.45 12.84
C ASN A 140 18.96 -5.22 11.89
N LEU A 141 19.54 -6.15 11.12
CA LEU A 141 18.78 -7.18 10.41
C LEU A 141 18.27 -8.20 11.43
N VAL A 142 16.95 -8.37 11.49
CA VAL A 142 16.30 -9.37 12.34
C VAL A 142 16.21 -10.71 11.61
N GLU A 143 15.66 -10.71 10.39
CA GLU A 143 15.49 -11.93 9.58
C GLU A 143 15.32 -11.62 8.10
N THR A 144 15.87 -12.47 7.22
CA THR A 144 15.51 -12.45 5.79
C THR A 144 14.35 -13.39 5.54
N LYS A 145 13.18 -12.85 5.20
CA LYS A 145 11.94 -13.61 4.96
C LYS A 145 11.94 -14.31 3.62
N ILE A 146 12.49 -13.65 2.59
CA ILE A 146 12.62 -14.19 1.23
C ILE A 146 13.99 -13.78 0.71
N SER A 147 14.73 -14.71 0.11
CA SER A 147 16.07 -14.47 -0.45
C SER A 147 16.13 -14.82 -1.93
N GLY A 148 17.08 -14.20 -2.65
CA GLY A 148 17.35 -14.50 -4.06
C GLY A 148 16.33 -13.92 -5.04
N VAL A 149 15.51 -12.95 -4.60
CA VAL A 149 14.50 -12.28 -5.42
C VAL A 149 14.71 -10.77 -5.42
N SER A 150 14.49 -10.13 -6.57
CA SER A 150 14.53 -8.67 -6.68
C SER A 150 13.15 -8.11 -6.36
N SER A 151 12.93 -7.75 -5.09
CA SER A 151 11.66 -7.20 -4.61
C SER A 151 11.60 -5.69 -4.77
N ARG A 152 10.38 -5.12 -4.69
CA ARG A 152 10.09 -3.67 -4.82
C ARG A 152 9.09 -3.25 -3.73
N PHE A 153 7.83 -3.00 -4.07
CA PHE A 153 6.82 -2.52 -3.12
C PHE A 153 6.39 -3.60 -2.11
N ILE A 154 6.03 -3.16 -0.90
CA ILE A 154 5.32 -3.94 0.11
C ILE A 154 4.00 -3.26 0.38
N GLU A 155 2.89 -3.97 0.19
CA GLU A 155 1.56 -3.50 0.59
C GLU A 155 0.89 -4.52 1.48
N TYR A 156 0.18 -4.03 2.50
CA TYR A 156 -0.65 -4.90 3.32
C TYR A 156 -1.94 -5.22 2.60
N VAL A 157 -2.14 -6.51 2.35
CA VAL A 157 -3.41 -7.04 1.89
C VAL A 157 -4.05 -7.74 3.09
N ALA A 158 -5.07 -7.13 3.66
CA ALA A 158 -5.89 -7.79 4.68
C ALA A 158 -6.46 -9.09 4.10
N PRO A 159 -6.38 -10.22 4.82
CA PRO A 159 -7.19 -11.38 4.47
C PRO A 159 -8.65 -10.95 4.43
N GLN A 160 -9.38 -11.31 3.37
CA GLN A 160 -10.82 -11.03 3.29
C GLN A 160 -11.56 -11.77 4.40
N ASN A 161 -11.91 -11.08 5.50
CA ASN A 161 -12.53 -11.70 6.66
C ASN A 161 -13.96 -11.21 6.94
N ASP A 162 -14.50 -10.30 6.12
CA ASP A 162 -15.52 -9.39 6.66
C ASP A 162 -16.45 -8.75 5.62
N CYS A 163 -16.74 -9.44 4.51
CA CYS A 163 -17.81 -9.03 3.60
C CYS A 163 -17.69 -7.59 3.07
N THR A 164 -16.51 -6.98 3.18
CA THR A 164 -16.22 -5.60 2.80
C THR A 164 -15.95 -5.45 1.31
N ASN A 165 -15.57 -6.53 0.63
CA ASN A 165 -15.39 -6.58 -0.83
C ASN A 165 -15.61 -8.01 -1.38
N PRO A 166 -16.77 -8.65 -1.16
CA PRO A 166 -16.95 -10.05 -1.53
C PRO A 166 -16.69 -10.25 -3.04
N ALA A 167 -15.86 -11.25 -3.38
CA ALA A 167 -15.66 -11.68 -4.75
C ALA A 167 -16.39 -13.00 -4.98
N ASP A 168 -17.07 -13.13 -6.12
CA ASP A 168 -17.76 -14.35 -6.49
C ASP A 168 -16.77 -15.50 -6.72
N VAL A 169 -17.14 -16.69 -6.24
CA VAL A 169 -16.44 -17.93 -6.55
C VAL A 169 -17.22 -18.72 -7.60
N PRO A 170 -16.59 -19.25 -8.66
CA PRO A 170 -17.33 -19.86 -9.79
C PRO A 170 -18.13 -21.13 -9.44
N TRP A 171 -17.86 -21.73 -8.29
CA TRP A 171 -18.41 -23.01 -7.85
C TRP A 171 -19.57 -22.87 -6.85
N LEU A 172 -19.93 -21.64 -6.47
CA LEU A 172 -21.02 -21.34 -5.53
C LEU A 172 -21.87 -20.20 -6.07
N SER A 173 -23.19 -20.37 -6.09
CA SER A 173 -24.13 -19.31 -6.45
C SER A 173 -25.31 -19.25 -5.47
N THR A 174 -26.02 -18.12 -5.44
CA THR A 174 -27.21 -17.93 -4.61
C THR A 174 -28.38 -17.33 -5.40
N ASP A 175 -29.61 -17.70 -5.05
CA ASP A 175 -30.83 -17.13 -5.64
C ASP A 175 -31.94 -17.03 -4.56
N PRO A 176 -32.49 -15.84 -4.28
CA PRO A 176 -32.15 -14.55 -4.86
C PRO A 176 -30.87 -13.94 -4.27
N ILE A 177 -30.11 -13.21 -5.10
CA ILE A 177 -28.93 -12.44 -4.66
C ILE A 177 -29.29 -11.12 -3.95
N SER A 178 -30.56 -10.71 -4.01
CA SER A 178 -31.09 -9.52 -3.32
C SER A 178 -32.60 -9.60 -3.17
N GLY A 179 -33.18 -8.93 -2.18
CA GLY A 179 -34.63 -8.93 -1.96
C GLY A 179 -35.06 -8.10 -0.76
N THR A 180 -36.35 -8.21 -0.40
CA THR A 180 -36.92 -7.57 0.79
C THR A 180 -37.68 -8.60 1.61
N THR A 181 -37.37 -8.69 2.90
CA THR A 181 -38.08 -9.56 3.85
C THR A 181 -39.05 -8.72 4.67
N ALA A 182 -40.33 -9.08 4.65
CA ALA A 182 -41.34 -8.36 5.42
C ALA A 182 -41.19 -8.61 6.93
N ALA A 183 -41.62 -7.65 7.75
CA ALA A 183 -41.50 -7.73 9.20
C ALA A 183 -42.16 -9.01 9.76
N GLY A 184 -41.40 -9.75 10.56
CA GLY A 184 -41.84 -11.00 11.17
C GLY A 184 -41.93 -12.21 10.22
N LEU A 185 -41.51 -12.07 8.96
CA LEU A 185 -41.40 -13.16 7.99
C LEU A 185 -39.94 -13.51 7.68
N GLY A 186 -39.74 -14.60 6.94
CA GLY A 186 -38.46 -15.00 6.36
C GLY A 186 -38.53 -15.03 4.83
N THR A 187 -37.38 -14.96 4.18
CA THR A 187 -37.20 -15.18 2.75
C THR A 187 -36.16 -16.27 2.58
N ASP A 188 -36.50 -17.33 1.85
CA ASP A 188 -35.55 -18.41 1.57
C ASP A 188 -34.55 -17.95 0.49
N VAL A 189 -33.30 -18.39 0.64
CA VAL A 189 -32.22 -18.18 -0.33
C VAL A 189 -31.63 -19.55 -0.66
N ASP A 190 -31.71 -19.93 -1.93
CA ASP A 190 -31.12 -21.16 -2.42
C ASP A 190 -29.62 -20.95 -2.63
N VAL A 191 -28.80 -21.89 -2.13
CA VAL A 191 -27.35 -21.90 -2.33
C VAL A 191 -27.00 -23.11 -3.18
N THR A 192 -26.47 -22.88 -4.39
CA THR A 192 -26.13 -23.94 -5.33
C THR A 192 -24.61 -24.12 -5.40
N PHE A 193 -24.17 -25.37 -5.25
CA PHE A 193 -22.79 -25.78 -5.42
C PHE A 193 -22.61 -26.50 -6.77
N ASP A 194 -21.66 -26.03 -7.58
CA ASP A 194 -21.27 -26.67 -8.85
C ASP A 194 -19.81 -27.12 -8.80
N SER A 195 -19.60 -28.44 -8.73
CA SER A 195 -18.26 -29.04 -8.74
C SER A 195 -17.71 -29.29 -10.15
N THR A 196 -18.41 -28.91 -11.21
CA THR A 196 -18.00 -29.19 -12.59
C THR A 196 -16.63 -28.59 -12.87
N GLY A 197 -15.66 -29.45 -13.19
CA GLY A 197 -14.28 -29.03 -13.49
C GLY A 197 -13.39 -28.72 -12.28
N LEU A 198 -13.87 -28.89 -11.05
CA LEU A 198 -13.03 -28.77 -9.85
C LEU A 198 -12.18 -30.03 -9.64
N ALA A 199 -10.93 -29.82 -9.22
CA ALA A 199 -10.09 -30.90 -8.74
C ALA A 199 -10.52 -31.34 -7.32
N GLY A 200 -10.13 -32.55 -6.90
CA GLY A 200 -10.38 -32.99 -5.53
C GLY A 200 -9.62 -32.12 -4.52
N GLY A 201 -10.32 -31.58 -3.52
CA GLY A 201 -9.74 -30.70 -2.50
C GLY A 201 -10.79 -30.09 -1.57
N VAL A 202 -10.32 -29.25 -0.64
CA VAL A 202 -11.19 -28.44 0.23
C VAL A 202 -11.31 -27.05 -0.36
N TYR A 203 -12.54 -26.59 -0.54
CA TYR A 203 -12.88 -25.26 -1.05
C TYR A 203 -13.61 -24.48 0.06
N ASN A 204 -13.19 -23.24 0.30
CA ASN A 204 -13.77 -22.36 1.30
C ASN A 204 -14.21 -21.06 0.61
N ALA A 205 -15.37 -20.53 1.00
CA ALA A 205 -15.88 -19.23 0.59
C ALA A 205 -16.71 -18.64 1.73
N ASN A 206 -16.86 -17.31 1.73
CA ASN A 206 -17.69 -16.60 2.68
C ASN A 206 -19.03 -16.25 2.02
N LEU A 207 -20.15 -16.60 2.66
CA LEU A 207 -21.47 -16.11 2.28
C LEU A 207 -21.76 -14.84 3.10
N CYS A 208 -21.96 -13.74 2.39
CA CYS A 208 -22.14 -12.41 2.97
C CYS A 208 -23.57 -11.92 2.78
N ILE A 209 -24.23 -11.55 3.87
CA ILE A 209 -25.59 -10.99 3.85
C ILE A 209 -25.53 -9.56 4.36
N THR A 210 -26.05 -8.62 3.58
CA THR A 210 -26.17 -7.21 3.97
C THR A 210 -27.65 -6.85 4.15
N SER A 211 -27.98 -6.12 5.21
CA SER A 211 -29.33 -5.59 5.48
C SER A 211 -29.25 -4.12 5.87
N ASN A 212 -30.31 -3.35 5.60
CA ASN A 212 -30.41 -1.94 5.96
C ASN A 212 -30.88 -1.72 7.42
#